data_AF-A0A951Q4K7-F1
#
_entry.id   AF-A0A951Q4K7-F1
#
_cell.length_a   1.000
_cell.length_b   1.000
_cell.length_c   1.000
_cell.angle_alpha   90.00
_cell.angle_beta   90.00
_cell.angle_gamma   90.00
#
_symmetry.space_group_name_H-M   'P 1'
#
loop_
_entity.id
_entity.type
_entity.pdbx_description
1 polymer ?
#
loop_
_entity_poly.entity_id
_entity_poly.type
_entity_poly.pdbx_seq_one_letter_code
_entity_poly.pdbx_strand_id
1 'polypeptide(L)'
;MTSKCGLTLGKYAPLHKGHQFVIETVLAEMDEVVVIIYDCPEVSAIPLTVRAKWLRKLYPTIEVIEAWDGPTEVGNTPEIKKKHEEYILKKLESKKITHFYCSEFYGEHVSLMLGAVNRLVDRERKTYPISGTKVRQDPYAFRDYLHPDVYSDLITNVAFLGAPSAGKTTIASQLAKEYKTAWMPEYGREYWEQHQINRRLSLSQLVEIAKGHLEREETLLLQANQYLFTDTNALTTYQFSLYYHQMAAPELAELAHQAVSRYDLVFLCDIDIPYDNTWDRSGETNRIVFQKQIKSELILRKIPFFILRGDLNTRINFVKNILNRYQKYQNLLDLFSLKLT
;
A
#
# COMPACT_ATOMS: atom_id res chain seq x y z
N MET A 1 43.16 -9.88 -2.70
CA MET A 1 42.55 -8.54 -2.61
C MET A 1 41.64 -8.56 -1.40
N THR A 2 41.69 -7.56 -0.53
CA THR A 2 40.70 -7.41 0.56
C THR A 2 39.33 -7.11 -0.04
N SER A 3 38.30 -7.87 0.35
CA SER A 3 36.89 -7.65 -0.05
C SER A 3 36.49 -6.21 0.25
N LYS A 4 35.88 -5.52 -0.71
CA LYS A 4 35.36 -4.16 -0.54
C LYS A 4 33.93 -4.23 -0.04
N CYS A 5 33.73 -3.81 1.21
CA CYS A 5 32.40 -3.66 1.81
C CYS A 5 31.98 -2.20 1.80
N GLY A 6 30.82 -1.90 1.20
CA GLY A 6 30.18 -0.60 1.19
C GLY A 6 29.03 -0.51 2.17
N LEU A 7 28.92 0.63 2.86
CA LEU A 7 27.80 0.95 3.74
C LEU A 7 27.05 2.18 3.23
N THR A 8 25.72 2.11 3.22
CA THR A 8 24.86 3.29 3.19
C THR A 8 23.77 3.19 4.25
N LEU A 9 23.23 4.34 4.67
CA LEU A 9 22.24 4.39 5.74
C LEU A 9 21.16 5.43 5.47
N GLY A 10 19.97 5.21 6.00
CA GLY A 10 18.86 6.14 5.78
C GLY A 10 17.56 5.72 6.44
N LYS A 11 16.57 6.61 6.38
CA LYS A 11 15.20 6.34 6.83
C LYS A 11 14.36 5.70 5.72
N TYR A 12 14.66 5.94 4.45
CA TYR A 12 13.89 5.42 3.29
C TYR A 12 12.37 5.62 3.46
N ALA A 13 11.99 6.84 3.86
CA ALA A 13 10.62 7.20 4.25
C ALA A 13 10.04 8.29 3.34
N PRO A 14 9.59 7.95 2.12
CA PRO A 14 9.71 6.64 1.46
C PRO A 14 11.03 6.47 0.68
N LEU A 15 11.30 5.24 0.21
CA LEU A 15 12.36 4.95 -0.74
C LEU A 15 12.09 5.64 -2.07
N HIS A 16 13.09 6.29 -2.67
CA HIS A 16 12.92 7.08 -3.91
C HIS A 16 14.16 6.97 -4.79
N LYS A 17 14.09 7.42 -6.05
CA LYS A 17 15.18 7.31 -7.04
C LYS A 17 16.52 7.87 -6.56
N GLY A 18 16.53 8.96 -5.78
CA GLY A 18 17.76 9.44 -5.16
C GLY A 18 18.44 8.42 -4.23
N HIS A 19 17.68 7.68 -3.41
CA HIS A 19 18.22 6.61 -2.58
C HIS A 19 18.65 5.41 -3.43
N GLN A 20 17.84 5.05 -4.42
CA GLN A 20 18.15 3.96 -5.36
C GLN A 20 19.47 4.23 -6.08
N PHE A 21 19.70 5.46 -6.52
CA PHE A 21 20.95 5.88 -7.15
C PHE A 21 22.17 5.69 -6.23
N VAL A 22 22.04 6.01 -4.94
CA VAL A 22 23.11 5.75 -3.96
C VAL A 22 23.37 4.24 -3.85
N ILE A 23 22.32 3.44 -3.64
CA ILE A 23 22.42 1.99 -3.48
C ILE A 23 23.04 1.33 -4.72
N GLU A 24 22.58 1.71 -5.91
CA GLU A 24 23.09 1.23 -7.20
C GLU A 24 24.55 1.62 -7.42
N THR A 25 24.96 2.81 -6.97
CA THR A 25 26.36 3.22 -6.99
C THR A 25 27.20 2.34 -6.06
N VAL A 26 26.71 2.02 -4.85
CA VAL A 26 27.42 1.14 -3.92
C VAL A 26 27.57 -0.27 -4.52
N LEU A 27 26.49 -0.81 -5.08
CA LEU A 27 26.46 -2.12 -5.72
C LEU A 27 27.42 -2.22 -6.92
N ALA A 28 27.61 -1.13 -7.67
CA ALA A 28 28.52 -1.11 -8.81
C ALA A 28 30.01 -1.07 -8.40
N GLU A 29 30.32 -0.58 -7.21
CA GLU A 29 31.71 -0.30 -6.79
C GLU A 29 32.25 -1.30 -5.74
N MET A 30 31.37 -2.04 -5.06
CA MET A 30 31.69 -2.86 -3.87
C MET A 30 31.35 -4.34 -4.08
N ASP A 31 32.07 -5.22 -3.40
CA ASP A 31 31.85 -6.67 -3.42
C ASP A 31 30.69 -7.07 -2.47
N GLU A 32 30.59 -6.37 -1.34
CA GLU A 32 29.54 -6.55 -0.33
C GLU A 32 28.87 -5.21 -0.04
N VAL A 33 27.54 -5.22 0.13
CA VAL A 33 26.76 -4.00 0.39
C VAL A 33 25.88 -4.18 1.61
N VAL A 34 26.07 -3.29 2.59
CA VAL A 34 25.26 -3.21 3.80
C VAL A 34 24.43 -1.95 3.76
N VAL A 35 23.14 -2.08 4.05
CA VAL A 35 22.21 -0.96 4.18
C VAL A 35 21.60 -0.96 5.58
N ILE A 36 21.87 0.08 6.36
CA ILE A 36 21.21 0.31 7.65
C ILE A 36 19.97 1.18 7.43
N ILE A 37 18.80 0.67 7.81
CA ILE A 37 17.54 1.40 7.77
C ILE A 37 17.05 1.69 9.19
N TYR A 38 16.82 2.98 9.47
CA TYR A 38 16.36 3.44 10.78
C TYR A 38 14.85 3.44 10.89
N ASP A 39 14.33 3.08 12.07
CA ASP A 39 12.96 3.42 12.40
C ASP A 39 12.78 4.94 12.47
N CYS A 40 11.59 5.41 12.07
CA CYS A 40 11.31 6.85 12.02
C CYS A 40 9.80 7.18 12.12
N PRO A 41 9.12 6.75 13.20
CA PRO A 41 7.68 6.98 13.37
C PRO A 41 7.31 8.46 13.40
N GLU A 42 8.26 9.34 13.71
CA GLU A 42 8.06 10.80 13.75
C GLU A 42 7.88 11.45 12.36
N VAL A 43 8.25 10.74 11.28
CA VAL A 43 8.08 11.25 9.90
C VAL A 43 7.32 10.31 8.98
N SER A 44 7.08 9.05 9.35
CA SER A 44 6.37 8.11 8.50
C SER A 44 5.56 7.11 9.30
N ALA A 45 4.31 6.89 8.88
CA ALA A 45 3.46 5.83 9.41
C ALA A 45 3.85 4.44 8.90
N ILE A 46 4.66 4.37 7.83
CA ILE A 46 4.99 3.10 7.18
C ILE A 46 6.01 2.36 8.05
N PRO A 47 5.67 1.15 8.54
CA PRO A 47 6.52 0.42 9.47
C PRO A 47 7.91 0.16 8.89
N LEU A 48 8.92 0.10 9.77
CA LEU A 48 10.29 -0.22 9.40
C LEU A 48 10.38 -1.50 8.55
N THR A 49 9.66 -2.54 8.95
CA THR A 49 9.64 -3.82 8.22
C THR A 49 9.11 -3.70 6.80
N VAL A 50 8.10 -2.85 6.56
CA VAL A 50 7.57 -2.61 5.20
C VAL A 50 8.62 -1.89 4.36
N ARG A 51 9.24 -0.84 4.90
CA ARG A 51 10.31 -0.11 4.22
C ARG A 51 11.53 -0.99 3.92
N ALA A 52 11.91 -1.84 4.86
CA ALA A 52 12.99 -2.81 4.69
C ALA A 52 12.64 -3.88 3.64
N LYS A 53 11.37 -4.28 3.53
CA LYS A 53 10.90 -5.20 2.48
C LYS A 53 11.08 -4.59 1.08
N TRP A 54 10.88 -3.27 0.90
CA TRP A 54 11.18 -2.63 -0.39
C TRP A 54 12.65 -2.81 -0.77
N LEU A 55 13.57 -2.54 0.16
CA LEU A 55 15.01 -2.70 -0.07
C LEU A 55 15.37 -4.14 -0.44
N ARG A 56 14.89 -5.12 0.35
CA ARG A 56 15.16 -6.55 0.10
C ARG A 56 14.57 -7.05 -1.23
N LYS A 57 13.39 -6.54 -1.61
CA LYS A 57 12.74 -6.92 -2.88
C LYS A 57 13.48 -6.35 -4.09
N LEU A 58 13.86 -5.07 -4.03
CA LEU A 58 14.50 -4.38 -5.15
C LEU A 58 15.99 -4.71 -5.30
N TYR A 59 16.65 -5.00 -4.17
CA TYR A 59 18.09 -5.25 -4.13
C TYR A 59 18.37 -6.53 -3.33
N PRO A 60 18.09 -7.72 -3.87
CA PRO A 60 18.17 -8.98 -3.13
C PRO A 60 19.58 -9.36 -2.67
N THR A 61 20.62 -8.72 -3.21
CA THR A 61 22.03 -8.98 -2.89
C THR A 61 22.56 -8.13 -1.74
N ILE A 62 21.82 -7.12 -1.28
CA ILE A 62 22.27 -6.28 -0.15
C ILE A 62 21.89 -6.92 1.18
N GLU A 63 22.70 -6.66 2.20
CA GLU A 63 22.35 -6.95 3.58
C GLU A 63 21.58 -5.77 4.19
N VAL A 64 20.31 -5.98 4.56
CA VAL A 64 19.48 -4.94 5.18
C VAL A 64 19.44 -5.14 6.70
N ILE A 65 20.02 -4.19 7.43
CA ILE A 65 20.02 -4.14 8.90
C ILE A 65 18.94 -3.17 9.38
N GLU A 66 17.98 -3.68 10.14
CA GLU A 66 16.89 -2.89 10.74
C GLU A 66 17.30 -2.29 12.09
N ALA A 67 17.36 -0.95 12.15
CA ALA A 67 17.71 -0.18 13.33
C ALA A 67 16.45 0.32 14.07
N TRP A 68 15.82 -0.59 14.81
CA TRP A 68 14.61 -0.34 15.62
C TRP A 68 14.82 0.61 16.81
N ASP A 69 16.00 0.54 17.42
CA ASP A 69 16.40 1.28 18.62
C ASP A 69 17.40 2.40 18.30
N GLY A 70 17.37 2.89 17.06
CA GLY A 70 18.29 3.92 16.60
C GLY A 70 18.08 5.27 17.33
N PRO A 71 19.14 6.05 17.56
CA PRO A 71 19.02 7.37 18.17
C PRO A 71 18.15 8.31 17.32
N THR A 72 17.12 8.89 17.94
CA THR A 72 16.13 9.78 17.28
C THR A 72 16.56 11.25 17.28
N GLU A 73 17.48 11.63 18.17
CA GLU A 73 18.04 12.98 18.25
C GLU A 73 18.79 13.31 16.95
N VAL A 74 18.36 14.39 16.29
CA VAL A 74 19.02 14.94 15.09
C VAL A 74 19.76 16.20 15.48
N GLY A 75 21.07 16.22 15.29
CA GLY A 75 21.89 17.38 15.62
C GLY A 75 23.37 17.15 15.32
N ASN A 76 24.14 18.25 15.37
CA ASN A 76 25.58 18.23 15.09
C ASN A 76 26.45 18.30 16.35
N THR A 77 25.85 18.19 17.52
CA THR A 77 26.61 18.21 18.77
C THR A 77 27.47 16.95 18.90
N PRO A 78 28.65 17.03 19.53
CA PRO A 78 29.54 15.89 19.73
C PRO A 78 28.85 14.69 20.40
N GLU A 79 27.94 14.94 21.34
CA GLU A 79 27.25 13.91 22.10
C GLU A 79 26.27 13.12 21.23
N ILE A 80 25.50 13.82 20.38
CA ILE A 80 24.57 13.19 19.44
C ILE A 80 25.37 12.36 18.45
N LYS A 81 26.43 12.94 17.88
CA LYS A 81 27.34 12.25 16.97
C LYS A 81 27.88 10.95 17.56
N LYS A 82 28.41 11.00 18.79
CA LYS A 82 28.95 9.81 19.48
C LYS A 82 27.92 8.71 19.69
N LYS A 83 26.70 9.05 20.13
CA LYS A 83 25.59 8.07 20.28
C LYS A 83 25.28 7.35 18.97
N HIS A 84 25.22 8.10 17.86
CA HIS A 84 24.97 7.53 16.53
C HIS A 84 26.11 6.61 16.09
N GLU A 85 27.37 6.99 16.34
CA GLU A 85 28.54 6.18 16.00
C GLU A 85 28.58 4.85 16.75
N GLU A 86 28.46 4.89 18.08
CA GLU A 86 28.46 3.69 18.92
C GLU A 86 27.37 2.71 18.51
N TYR A 87 26.19 3.25 18.14
CA TYR A 87 25.08 2.46 17.64
C TYR A 87 25.41 1.76 16.31
N ILE A 88 25.96 2.50 15.33
CA ILE A 88 26.34 1.94 14.03
C ILE A 88 27.38 0.84 14.21
N LEU A 89 28.45 1.10 14.97
CA LEU A 89 29.51 0.14 15.23
C LEU A 89 28.99 -1.14 15.90
N LYS A 90 28.08 -0.99 16.86
CA LYS A 90 27.43 -2.13 17.53
C LYS A 90 26.63 -2.97 16.52
N LYS A 91 25.85 -2.34 15.64
CA LYS A 91 25.02 -3.04 14.63
C LYS A 91 25.84 -3.73 13.55
N LEU A 92 27.04 -3.25 13.27
CA LEU A 92 27.93 -3.86 12.27
C LEU A 92 28.67 -5.09 12.80
N GLU A 93 28.60 -5.40 14.10
CA GLU A 93 29.08 -6.65 14.72
C GLU A 93 30.44 -7.15 14.17
N SER A 94 31.43 -6.26 14.07
CA SER A 94 32.80 -6.47 13.55
C SER A 94 33.01 -6.48 12.03
N LYS A 95 31.98 -6.24 11.21
CA LYS A 95 32.14 -6.02 9.76
C LYS A 95 33.02 -4.82 9.46
N LYS A 96 34.08 -5.05 8.67
CA LYS A 96 34.98 -3.98 8.23
C LYS A 96 34.39 -3.27 7.02
N ILE A 97 33.84 -2.08 7.26
CA ILE A 97 33.38 -1.19 6.19
C ILE A 97 34.59 -0.52 5.55
N THR A 98 34.68 -0.58 4.23
CA THR A 98 35.78 0.03 3.46
C THR A 98 35.38 1.36 2.84
N HIS A 99 34.10 1.52 2.49
CA HIS A 99 33.56 2.72 1.85
C HIS A 99 32.20 3.06 2.45
N PHE A 100 31.96 4.35 2.69
CA PHE A 100 30.68 4.85 3.17
C PHE A 100 30.06 5.77 2.11
N TYR A 101 28.81 5.51 1.75
CA TYR A 101 28.09 6.22 0.69
C TYR A 101 26.95 7.05 1.25
N CYS A 102 26.96 8.34 0.93
CA CYS A 102 25.96 9.28 1.43
C CYS A 102 25.79 10.48 0.48
N SER A 103 24.59 11.06 0.47
CA SER A 103 24.29 12.32 -0.23
C SER A 103 24.21 13.52 0.73
N GLU A 104 24.39 13.29 2.03
CA GLU A 104 24.16 14.27 3.11
C GLU A 104 25.48 14.73 3.76
N PHE A 105 25.41 15.85 4.47
CA PHE A 105 26.59 16.52 5.07
C PHE A 105 27.30 15.70 6.15
N TYR A 106 26.60 14.77 6.82
CA TYR A 106 27.19 13.97 7.91
C TYR A 106 28.11 12.85 7.42
N GLY A 107 28.20 12.61 6.11
CA GLY A 107 28.95 11.47 5.58
C GLY A 107 30.45 11.52 5.85
N GLU A 108 31.04 12.71 5.92
CA GLU A 108 32.46 12.87 6.25
C GLU A 108 32.78 12.35 7.66
N HIS A 109 31.95 12.73 8.64
CA HIS A 109 32.10 12.33 10.02
C HIS A 109 31.96 10.80 10.20
N VAL A 110 30.92 10.21 9.61
CA VAL A 110 30.68 8.77 9.68
C VAL A 110 31.80 7.97 9.02
N SER A 111 32.31 8.46 7.89
CA SER A 111 33.42 7.80 7.17
C SER A 111 34.71 7.79 7.98
N LEU A 112 35.04 8.92 8.63
CA LEU A 112 36.22 9.03 9.50
C LEU A 112 36.12 8.05 10.68
N MET A 113 34.96 7.95 11.32
CA MET A 113 34.73 7.02 12.43
C MET A 113 34.87 5.55 12.01
N LEU A 114 34.36 5.19 10.83
CA LEU A 114 34.47 3.84 10.29
C LEU A 114 35.88 3.50 9.76
N GLY A 115 36.77 4.50 9.63
CA GLY A 115 38.02 4.34 8.89
C GLY A 115 37.80 4.00 7.41
N ALA A 116 36.67 4.46 6.85
CA ALA A 116 36.21 4.15 5.51
C ALA A 116 36.42 5.34 4.55
N VAL A 117 36.49 5.06 3.26
CA VAL A 117 36.52 6.10 2.23
C VAL A 117 35.15 6.77 2.13
N ASN A 118 35.11 8.09 2.27
CA ASN A 118 33.89 8.88 2.09
C ASN A 118 33.55 9.01 0.59
N ARG A 119 32.46 8.36 0.16
CA ARG A 119 31.94 8.43 -1.21
C ARG A 119 30.65 9.25 -1.24
N LEU A 120 30.78 10.52 -1.62
CA LEU A 120 29.62 11.39 -1.82
C LEU A 120 28.94 11.12 -3.16
N VAL A 121 27.64 10.88 -3.14
CA VAL A 121 26.83 10.61 -4.34
C VAL A 121 25.73 11.66 -4.46
N ASP A 122 25.71 12.37 -5.59
CA ASP A 122 24.67 13.36 -5.96
C ASP A 122 24.27 14.33 -4.84
N ARG A 123 25.24 14.88 -4.09
CA ARG A 123 25.00 15.77 -2.94
C ARG A 123 24.14 17.00 -3.30
N GLU A 124 24.35 17.56 -4.49
CA GLU A 124 23.59 18.70 -5.01
C GLU A 124 22.25 18.31 -5.63
N ARG A 125 21.92 17.00 -5.66
CA ARG A 125 20.68 16.45 -6.25
C ARG A 125 20.49 16.86 -7.71
N LYS A 126 21.60 16.89 -8.48
CA LYS A 126 21.60 17.25 -9.91
C LYS A 126 21.01 16.13 -10.75
N THR A 127 21.28 14.88 -10.38
CA THR A 127 20.79 13.71 -11.12
C THR A 127 19.33 13.46 -10.80
N TYR A 128 19.00 13.44 -9.50
CA TYR A 128 17.62 13.25 -9.03
C TYR A 128 17.23 14.37 -8.04
N PRO A 129 16.50 15.42 -8.48
CA PRO A 129 16.15 16.59 -7.66
C PRO A 129 15.04 16.33 -6.62
N ILE A 130 15.11 15.18 -5.93
CA ILE A 130 14.09 14.65 -5.01
C ILE A 130 14.64 14.47 -3.60
N SER A 131 13.77 14.53 -2.59
CA SER A 131 14.08 14.18 -1.20
C SER A 131 12.90 13.49 -0.54
N GLY A 132 13.16 12.72 0.53
CA GLY A 132 12.08 12.11 1.32
C GLY A 132 11.08 13.15 1.82
N THR A 133 11.54 14.35 2.21
CA THR A 133 10.65 15.44 2.63
C THR A 133 9.73 15.93 1.51
N LYS A 134 10.26 16.13 0.29
CA LYS A 134 9.44 16.53 -0.87
C LYS A 134 8.37 15.48 -1.18
N VAL A 135 8.76 14.20 -1.19
CA VAL A 135 7.81 13.12 -1.44
C VAL A 135 6.72 13.08 -0.36
N ARG A 136 7.06 13.23 0.92
CA ARG A 136 6.06 13.20 2.00
C ARG A 136 5.07 14.38 1.94
N GLN A 137 5.47 15.52 1.37
CA GLN A 137 4.59 16.67 1.19
C GLN A 137 3.57 16.47 0.08
N ASP A 138 3.99 15.85 -1.04
CA ASP A 138 3.09 15.52 -2.15
C ASP A 138 3.56 14.23 -2.87
N PRO A 139 3.16 13.05 -2.37
CA PRO A 139 3.61 11.78 -2.94
C PRO A 139 3.21 11.62 -4.41
N TYR A 140 2.04 12.14 -4.77
CA TYR A 140 1.47 12.01 -6.11
C TYR A 140 2.26 12.83 -7.14
N ALA A 141 2.60 14.07 -6.82
CA ALA A 141 3.41 14.93 -7.70
C ALA A 141 4.81 14.36 -7.97
N PHE A 142 5.35 13.56 -7.05
CA PHE A 142 6.68 12.96 -7.17
C PHE A 142 6.66 11.45 -7.45
N ARG A 143 5.52 10.87 -7.87
CA ARG A 143 5.37 9.42 -8.10
C ARG A 143 6.40 8.84 -9.08
N ASP A 144 6.83 9.60 -10.08
CA ASP A 144 7.80 9.15 -11.08
C ASP A 144 9.22 8.95 -10.50
N TYR A 145 9.45 9.46 -9.28
CA TYR A 145 10.66 9.22 -8.49
C TYR A 145 10.52 8.03 -7.53
N LEU A 146 9.39 7.34 -7.53
CA LEU A 146 9.12 6.21 -6.65
C LEU A 146 9.04 4.92 -7.48
N HIS A 147 9.49 3.82 -6.88
CA HIS A 147 9.24 2.51 -7.46
C HIS A 147 7.74 2.15 -7.28
N PRO A 148 7.09 1.46 -8.24
CA PRO A 148 5.68 1.08 -8.13
C PRO A 148 5.29 0.45 -6.78
N ASP A 149 6.07 -0.52 -6.30
CA ASP A 149 5.86 -1.17 -4.98
C ASP A 149 5.89 -0.18 -3.79
N VAL A 150 6.73 0.86 -3.88
CA VAL A 150 6.82 1.87 -2.83
C VAL A 150 5.62 2.80 -2.92
N TYR A 151 5.26 3.18 -4.15
CA TYR A 151 4.15 4.09 -4.40
C TYR A 151 2.80 3.49 -4.00
N SER A 152 2.55 2.22 -4.32
CA SER A 152 1.32 1.51 -3.92
C SER A 152 1.12 1.49 -2.41
N ASP A 153 2.21 1.38 -1.64
CA ASP A 153 2.15 1.41 -0.19
C ASP A 153 1.78 2.80 0.38
N LEU A 154 1.89 3.87 -0.41
CA LEU A 154 1.42 5.22 -0.04
C LEU A 154 -0.08 5.44 -0.28
N ILE A 155 -0.72 4.59 -1.09
CA ILE A 155 -2.14 4.71 -1.45
C ILE A 155 -2.99 3.90 -0.49
N THR A 156 -4.02 4.52 0.09
CA THR A 156 -5.03 3.82 0.89
C THR A 156 -6.04 3.14 -0.03
N ASN A 157 -6.09 1.81 0.00
CA ASN A 157 -6.98 1.03 -0.86
C ASN A 157 -8.33 0.78 -0.17
N VAL A 158 -9.41 1.26 -0.78
CA VAL A 158 -10.76 1.29 -0.19
C VAL A 158 -11.74 0.49 -1.05
N ALA A 159 -12.32 -0.58 -0.49
CA ALA A 159 -13.33 -1.38 -1.20
C ALA A 159 -14.76 -1.06 -0.75
N PHE A 160 -15.65 -0.94 -1.73
CA PHE A 160 -17.11 -0.93 -1.53
C PHE A 160 -17.69 -2.27 -1.93
N LEU A 161 -18.30 -2.97 -0.97
CA LEU A 161 -18.92 -4.27 -1.14
C LEU A 161 -20.41 -4.18 -0.82
N GLY A 162 -21.18 -5.17 -1.28
CA GLY A 162 -22.62 -5.24 -1.06
C GLY A 162 -23.36 -5.69 -2.30
N ALA A 163 -24.64 -5.99 -2.12
CA ALA A 163 -25.49 -6.53 -3.17
C ALA A 163 -25.60 -5.60 -4.39
N PRO A 164 -26.06 -6.13 -5.55
CA PRO A 164 -26.44 -5.29 -6.69
C PRO A 164 -27.37 -4.15 -6.25
N SER A 165 -27.22 -3.00 -6.89
CA SER A 165 -28.01 -1.79 -6.61
C SER A 165 -27.87 -1.25 -5.18
N ALA A 166 -26.76 -1.54 -4.48
CA ALA A 166 -26.49 -0.96 -3.16
C ALA A 166 -25.80 0.42 -3.23
N GLY A 167 -25.63 1.02 -4.42
CA GLY A 167 -25.05 2.37 -4.59
C GLY A 167 -23.51 2.44 -4.57
N LYS A 168 -22.83 1.30 -4.66
CA LYS A 168 -21.35 1.19 -4.63
C LYS A 168 -20.68 2.03 -5.71
N THR A 169 -21.07 1.84 -6.97
CA THR A 169 -20.54 2.57 -8.14
C THR A 169 -20.69 4.08 -7.99
N THR A 170 -21.85 4.54 -7.51
CA THR A 170 -22.12 5.96 -7.30
C THR A 170 -21.23 6.54 -6.22
N ILE A 171 -21.03 5.84 -5.11
CA ILE A 171 -20.18 6.30 -4.00
C ILE A 171 -18.71 6.33 -4.45
N ALA A 172 -18.21 5.25 -5.07
CA ALA A 172 -16.82 5.15 -5.51
C ALA A 172 -16.46 6.23 -6.54
N SER A 173 -17.30 6.41 -7.57
CA SER A 173 -17.08 7.42 -8.61
C SER A 173 -17.19 8.85 -8.09
N GLN A 174 -18.14 9.14 -7.19
CA GLN A 174 -18.28 10.46 -6.60
C GLN A 174 -17.09 10.81 -5.70
N LEU A 175 -16.65 9.88 -4.85
CA LEU A 175 -15.48 10.08 -4.00
C LEU A 175 -14.20 10.27 -4.83
N ALA A 176 -14.00 9.49 -5.87
CA ALA A 176 -12.86 9.69 -6.77
C ALA A 176 -12.84 11.07 -7.41
N LYS A 177 -14.01 11.59 -7.82
CA LYS A 177 -14.13 12.94 -8.36
C LYS A 177 -13.80 14.01 -7.30
N GLU A 178 -14.31 13.87 -6.07
CA GLU A 178 -14.05 14.82 -4.98
C GLU A 178 -12.58 14.85 -4.56
N TYR A 179 -11.95 13.68 -4.43
CA TYR A 179 -10.54 13.54 -4.04
C TYR A 179 -9.55 13.65 -5.22
N LYS A 180 -10.06 13.85 -6.45
CA LYS A 180 -9.26 13.92 -7.69
C LYS A 180 -8.31 12.73 -7.83
N THR A 181 -8.87 11.53 -7.67
CA THR A 181 -8.14 10.26 -7.73
C THR A 181 -8.81 9.29 -8.70
N ALA A 182 -8.14 8.17 -8.97
CA ALA A 182 -8.68 7.06 -9.73
C ALA A 182 -9.69 6.24 -8.90
N TRP A 183 -10.57 5.53 -9.59
CA TRP A 183 -11.44 4.50 -9.00
C TRP A 183 -11.56 3.31 -9.95
N MET A 184 -11.81 2.13 -9.38
CA MET A 184 -12.00 0.89 -10.12
C MET A 184 -13.51 0.58 -10.23
N PRO A 185 -14.11 0.65 -11.44
CA PRO A 185 -15.48 0.21 -11.66
C PRO A 185 -15.61 -1.31 -11.56
N GLU A 186 -16.84 -1.79 -11.32
CA GLU A 186 -17.17 -3.22 -11.31
C GLU A 186 -16.91 -3.84 -12.70
N TYR A 187 -15.74 -4.45 -12.90
CA TYR A 187 -15.40 -5.12 -14.17
C TYR A 187 -16.38 -6.25 -14.54
N GLY A 188 -16.95 -6.94 -13.55
CA GLY A 188 -17.91 -8.02 -13.78
C GLY A 188 -19.13 -7.58 -14.60
N ARG A 189 -19.55 -6.31 -14.50
CA ARG A 189 -20.63 -5.73 -15.30
C ARG A 189 -20.27 -5.64 -16.78
N GLU A 190 -19.14 -4.99 -17.08
CA GLU A 190 -18.62 -4.84 -18.46
C GLU A 190 -18.40 -6.21 -19.10
N TYR A 191 -17.80 -7.15 -18.35
CA TYR A 191 -17.56 -8.50 -18.84
C TYR A 191 -18.87 -9.24 -19.13
N TRP A 192 -19.85 -9.15 -18.22
CA TRP A 192 -21.15 -9.81 -18.36
C TRP A 192 -21.90 -9.33 -19.61
N GLU A 193 -21.91 -8.02 -19.88
CA GLU A 193 -22.57 -7.45 -21.07
C GLU A 193 -22.03 -8.02 -22.39
N GLN A 194 -20.74 -8.36 -22.43
CA GLN A 194 -20.07 -8.86 -23.63
C GLN A 194 -20.09 -10.38 -23.77
N HIS A 195 -20.17 -11.14 -22.67
CA HIS A 195 -19.87 -12.58 -22.67
C HIS A 195 -20.98 -13.48 -22.12
N GLN A 196 -22.09 -12.92 -21.61
CA GLN A 196 -23.17 -13.73 -21.05
C GLN A 196 -23.85 -14.61 -22.12
N ILE A 197 -24.18 -15.85 -21.74
CA ILE A 197 -25.04 -16.74 -22.53
C ILE A 197 -26.23 -17.13 -21.64
N ASN A 198 -27.45 -16.82 -22.07
CA ASN A 198 -28.68 -17.05 -21.29
C ASN A 198 -28.60 -16.47 -19.87
N ARG A 199 -28.06 -15.25 -19.75
CA ARG A 199 -27.85 -14.50 -18.49
C ARG A 199 -26.91 -15.17 -17.50
N ARG A 200 -26.06 -16.10 -17.96
CA ARG A 200 -25.10 -16.81 -17.10
C ARG A 200 -23.68 -16.69 -17.63
N LEU A 201 -22.74 -16.76 -16.69
CA LEU A 201 -21.31 -16.88 -16.91
C LEU A 201 -20.84 -18.24 -16.39
N SER A 202 -19.91 -18.87 -17.08
CA SER A 202 -19.28 -20.12 -16.63
C SER A 202 -18.35 -19.90 -15.44
N LEU A 203 -17.93 -20.99 -14.78
CA LEU A 203 -16.93 -20.93 -13.71
C LEU A 203 -15.59 -20.34 -14.19
N SER A 204 -15.15 -20.65 -15.42
CA SER A 204 -13.91 -20.10 -15.97
C SER A 204 -14.01 -18.59 -16.23
N GLN A 205 -15.15 -18.13 -16.74
CA GLN A 205 -15.39 -16.70 -16.96
C GLN A 205 -15.38 -15.90 -15.64
N LEU A 206 -15.88 -16.48 -14.55
CA LEU A 206 -15.80 -15.84 -13.22
C LEU A 206 -14.36 -15.72 -12.71
N VAL A 207 -13.50 -16.69 -13.02
CA VAL A 207 -12.05 -16.59 -12.74
C VAL A 207 -11.42 -15.47 -13.58
N GLU A 208 -11.73 -15.40 -14.87
CA GLU A 208 -11.24 -14.34 -15.77
C GLU A 208 -11.66 -12.94 -15.29
N ILE A 209 -12.90 -12.78 -14.82
CA ILE A 209 -13.37 -11.54 -14.20
C ILE A 209 -12.52 -11.20 -12.98
N ALA A 210 -12.31 -12.13 -12.06
CA ALA A 210 -11.55 -11.84 -10.84
C ALA A 210 -10.10 -11.44 -11.14
N LYS A 211 -9.44 -12.12 -12.09
CA LYS A 211 -8.08 -11.77 -12.55
C LYS A 211 -8.04 -10.41 -13.23
N GLY A 212 -8.90 -10.19 -14.22
CA GLY A 212 -8.93 -8.92 -14.94
C GLY A 212 -9.31 -7.74 -14.05
N HIS A 213 -10.15 -7.96 -13.03
CA HIS A 213 -10.46 -6.95 -12.03
C HIS A 213 -9.21 -6.60 -11.21
N LEU A 214 -8.48 -7.61 -10.72
CA LEU A 214 -7.24 -7.41 -9.96
C LEU A 214 -6.15 -6.70 -10.79
N GLU A 215 -5.94 -7.09 -12.05
CA GLU A 215 -4.95 -6.46 -12.94
C GLU A 215 -5.26 -4.98 -13.19
N ARG A 216 -6.54 -4.65 -13.38
CA ARG A 216 -7.00 -3.26 -13.52
C ARG A 216 -6.84 -2.49 -12.21
N GLU A 217 -7.13 -3.10 -11.06
CA GLU A 217 -6.86 -2.52 -9.75
C GLU A 217 -5.38 -2.15 -9.57
N GLU A 218 -4.45 -3.07 -9.89
CA GLU A 218 -2.99 -2.80 -9.80
C GLU A 218 -2.59 -1.60 -10.66
N THR A 219 -3.15 -1.50 -11.87
CA THR A 219 -2.89 -0.39 -12.79
C THR A 219 -3.42 0.94 -12.23
N LEU A 220 -4.65 0.93 -11.71
CA LEU A 220 -5.29 2.13 -11.16
C LEU A 220 -4.67 2.57 -9.84
N LEU A 221 -4.13 1.64 -9.05
CA LEU A 221 -3.44 1.95 -7.80
C LEU A 221 -2.21 2.85 -8.05
N LEU A 222 -1.50 2.64 -9.16
CA LEU A 222 -0.36 3.47 -9.55
C LEU A 222 -0.78 4.84 -10.13
N GLN A 223 -2.04 5.00 -10.51
CA GLN A 223 -2.61 6.25 -11.00
C GLN A 223 -3.39 7.01 -9.93
N ALA A 224 -3.70 6.36 -8.81
CA ALA A 224 -4.44 6.94 -7.70
C ALA A 224 -3.62 7.98 -6.95
N ASN A 225 -4.32 8.93 -6.34
CA ASN A 225 -3.80 9.95 -5.44
C ASN A 225 -4.45 9.77 -4.06
N GLN A 226 -3.65 9.49 -3.03
CA GLN A 226 -4.05 9.22 -1.64
C GLN A 226 -4.95 8.00 -1.43
N TYR A 227 -5.99 7.81 -2.25
CA TYR A 227 -7.00 6.77 -2.14
C TYR A 227 -7.25 6.11 -3.50
N LEU A 228 -7.39 4.79 -3.52
CA LEU A 228 -8.05 4.09 -4.62
C LEU A 228 -9.41 3.61 -4.11
N PHE A 229 -10.49 4.00 -4.80
CA PHE A 229 -11.84 3.54 -4.50
C PHE A 229 -12.24 2.40 -5.44
N THR A 230 -12.52 1.23 -4.90
CA THR A 230 -12.81 0.02 -5.69
C THR A 230 -14.26 -0.41 -5.50
N ASP A 231 -14.99 -0.49 -6.60
CA ASP A 231 -16.35 -1.04 -6.66
C ASP A 231 -16.28 -2.56 -6.86
N THR A 232 -16.58 -3.31 -5.79
CA THR A 232 -16.44 -4.78 -5.67
C THR A 232 -15.00 -5.27 -5.65
N ASN A 233 -14.84 -6.59 -5.52
CA ASN A 233 -13.57 -7.30 -5.60
C ASN A 233 -13.82 -8.81 -5.83
N ALA A 234 -12.77 -9.62 -5.81
CA ALA A 234 -12.85 -11.07 -5.97
C ALA A 234 -13.81 -11.79 -5.00
N LEU A 235 -14.06 -11.26 -3.79
CA LEU A 235 -15.05 -11.84 -2.87
C LEU A 235 -16.47 -11.75 -3.46
N THR A 236 -16.79 -10.65 -4.13
CA THR A 236 -18.10 -10.48 -4.77
C THR A 236 -18.28 -11.49 -5.91
N THR A 237 -17.25 -11.65 -6.75
CA THR A 237 -17.25 -12.63 -7.84
C THR A 237 -17.34 -14.07 -7.32
N TYR A 238 -16.65 -14.38 -6.22
CA TYR A 238 -16.76 -15.65 -5.52
C TYR A 238 -18.18 -15.92 -5.03
N GLN A 239 -18.85 -14.94 -4.43
CA GLN A 239 -20.26 -15.08 -4.03
C GLN A 239 -21.19 -15.28 -5.22
N PHE A 240 -20.96 -14.61 -6.34
CA PHE A 240 -21.71 -14.88 -7.58
C PHE A 240 -21.50 -16.32 -8.08
N SER A 241 -20.29 -16.86 -7.98
CA SER A 241 -20.02 -18.26 -8.32
C SER A 241 -20.82 -19.22 -7.46
N LEU A 242 -20.83 -19.02 -6.14
CA LEU A 242 -21.64 -19.83 -5.23
C LEU A 242 -23.13 -19.70 -5.52
N TYR A 243 -23.60 -18.49 -5.83
CA TYR A 243 -25.01 -18.24 -6.14
C TYR A 243 -25.45 -18.93 -7.44
N TYR A 244 -24.65 -18.87 -8.51
CA TYR A 244 -25.02 -19.45 -9.81
C TYR A 244 -24.77 -20.96 -9.90
N HIS A 245 -23.68 -21.43 -9.30
CA HIS A 245 -23.14 -22.78 -9.54
C HIS A 245 -23.05 -23.63 -8.27
N GLN A 246 -23.34 -23.07 -7.09
CA GLN A 246 -23.18 -23.73 -5.78
C GLN A 246 -21.74 -24.17 -5.48
N MET A 247 -20.78 -23.70 -6.27
CA MET A 247 -19.36 -23.98 -6.13
C MET A 247 -18.54 -22.83 -6.73
N ALA A 248 -17.25 -22.80 -6.40
CA ALA A 248 -16.28 -21.90 -7.00
C ALA A 248 -15.07 -22.70 -7.48
N ALA A 249 -14.48 -22.27 -8.60
CA ALA A 249 -13.20 -22.81 -9.04
C ALA A 249 -12.14 -22.58 -7.95
N PRO A 250 -11.20 -23.53 -7.72
CA PRO A 250 -10.15 -23.37 -6.72
C PRO A 250 -9.37 -22.06 -6.87
N GLU A 251 -9.10 -21.65 -8.11
CA GLU A 251 -8.40 -20.41 -8.42
C GLU A 251 -9.20 -19.15 -8.00
N LEU A 252 -10.52 -19.16 -8.15
CA LEU A 252 -11.37 -18.05 -7.68
C LEU A 252 -11.41 -17.98 -6.15
N ALA A 253 -11.42 -19.14 -5.48
CA ALA A 253 -11.36 -19.21 -4.02
C ALA A 253 -10.05 -18.64 -3.48
N GLU A 254 -8.93 -18.87 -4.18
CA GLU A 254 -7.61 -18.30 -3.85
C GLU A 254 -7.58 -16.78 -4.05
N LEU A 255 -8.09 -16.27 -5.19
CA LEU A 255 -8.21 -14.82 -5.41
C LEU A 255 -9.08 -14.14 -4.33
N ALA A 256 -10.17 -14.79 -3.92
CA ALA A 256 -11.01 -14.33 -2.82
C ALA A 256 -10.29 -14.39 -1.46
N HIS A 257 -9.38 -15.34 -1.25
CA HIS A 257 -8.52 -15.40 -0.06
C HIS A 257 -7.51 -14.26 -0.02
N GLN A 258 -6.84 -13.99 -1.14
CA GLN A 258 -5.88 -12.89 -1.27
C GLN A 258 -6.53 -11.51 -1.06
N ALA A 259 -7.79 -11.36 -1.45
CA ALA A 259 -8.55 -10.12 -1.23
C ALA A 259 -8.72 -9.75 0.26
N VAL A 260 -8.56 -10.70 1.20
CA VAL A 260 -8.75 -10.47 2.66
C VAL A 260 -7.79 -9.42 3.20
N SER A 261 -6.53 -9.41 2.74
CA SER A 261 -5.48 -8.50 3.23
C SER A 261 -5.15 -7.38 2.25
N ARG A 262 -5.90 -7.25 1.16
CA ARG A 262 -5.59 -6.30 0.06
C ARG A 262 -6.07 -4.88 0.34
N TYR A 263 -7.19 -4.74 1.05
CA TYR A 263 -7.86 -3.46 1.25
C TYR A 263 -7.61 -2.95 2.66
N ASP A 264 -7.26 -1.68 2.76
CA ASP A 264 -7.04 -0.97 4.02
C ASP A 264 -8.37 -0.69 4.73
N LEU A 265 -9.41 -0.38 3.95
CA LEU A 265 -10.76 -0.10 4.42
C LEU A 265 -11.80 -0.82 3.57
N VAL A 266 -12.79 -1.43 4.23
CA VAL A 266 -13.92 -2.09 3.58
C VAL A 266 -15.23 -1.46 4.05
N PHE A 267 -16.04 -1.03 3.10
CA PHE A 267 -17.38 -0.50 3.33
C PHE A 267 -18.43 -1.45 2.76
N LEU A 268 -19.33 -1.95 3.60
CA LEU A 268 -20.49 -2.72 3.19
C LEU A 268 -21.68 -1.77 2.97
N CYS A 269 -22.03 -1.52 1.72
CA CYS A 269 -23.20 -0.74 1.36
C CYS A 269 -24.49 -1.53 1.65
N ASP A 270 -25.34 -1.00 2.52
CA ASP A 270 -26.62 -1.61 2.84
C ASP A 270 -27.65 -1.42 1.71
N ILE A 271 -28.74 -2.18 1.77
CA ILE A 271 -29.80 -2.21 0.75
C ILE A 271 -31.03 -1.36 1.13
N ASP A 272 -30.85 -0.42 2.06
CA ASP A 272 -31.88 0.50 2.56
C ASP A 272 -32.23 1.64 1.58
N ILE A 273 -31.73 1.55 0.34
CA ILE A 273 -32.12 2.40 -0.79
C ILE A 273 -33.02 1.61 -1.77
N PRO A 274 -33.94 2.30 -2.49
CA PRO A 274 -34.82 1.67 -3.46
C PRO A 274 -34.07 0.77 -4.44
N TYR A 275 -34.65 -0.37 -4.77
CA TYR A 275 -34.10 -1.23 -5.80
C TYR A 275 -34.31 -0.61 -7.17
N ASP A 276 -33.21 -0.35 -7.86
CA ASP A 276 -33.27 0.10 -9.24
C ASP A 276 -33.41 -1.14 -10.15
N ASN A 277 -34.60 -1.29 -10.75
CA ASN A 277 -34.98 -2.49 -11.48
C ASN A 277 -34.54 -2.38 -12.94
N THR A 278 -33.26 -2.66 -13.20
CA THR A 278 -32.69 -2.71 -14.55
C THR A 278 -32.64 -4.15 -15.07
N TRP A 279 -32.71 -4.30 -16.40
CA TRP A 279 -32.89 -5.60 -17.06
C TRP A 279 -31.76 -6.63 -16.78
N ASP A 280 -30.57 -6.14 -16.44
CA ASP A 280 -29.35 -6.88 -16.11
C ASP A 280 -29.37 -7.46 -14.68
N ARG A 281 -30.43 -7.25 -13.90
CA ARG A 281 -30.46 -7.60 -12.48
C ARG A 281 -31.42 -8.74 -12.16
N SER A 282 -31.02 -9.57 -11.20
CA SER A 282 -31.67 -10.82 -10.81
C SER A 282 -32.91 -10.68 -9.90
N GLY A 283 -33.46 -9.47 -9.72
CA GLY A 283 -34.67 -9.20 -8.93
C GLY A 283 -34.45 -8.92 -7.43
N GLU A 284 -35.48 -8.36 -6.77
CA GLU A 284 -35.42 -7.79 -5.41
C GLU A 284 -35.24 -8.84 -4.29
N THR A 285 -35.93 -9.99 -4.36
CA THR A 285 -35.77 -11.07 -3.36
C THR A 285 -34.36 -11.64 -3.34
N ASN A 286 -33.71 -11.71 -4.51
CA ASN A 286 -32.34 -12.20 -4.64
C ASN A 286 -31.32 -11.20 -4.06
N ARG A 287 -31.59 -9.89 -4.13
CA ARG A 287 -30.74 -8.84 -3.52
C ARG A 287 -30.60 -9.02 -2.00
N ILE A 288 -31.69 -9.34 -1.30
CA ILE A 288 -31.69 -9.52 0.16
C ILE A 288 -30.84 -10.73 0.55
N VAL A 289 -31.02 -11.86 -0.15
CA VAL A 289 -30.25 -13.09 0.10
C VAL A 289 -28.77 -12.85 -0.18
N PHE A 290 -28.45 -12.22 -1.31
CA PHE A 290 -27.07 -11.95 -1.70
C PHE A 290 -26.37 -10.99 -0.73
N GLN A 291 -27.07 -9.98 -0.22
CA GLN A 291 -26.54 -9.09 0.83
C GLN A 291 -26.17 -9.86 2.10
N LYS A 292 -27.02 -10.80 2.53
CA LYS A 292 -26.73 -11.67 3.69
C LYS A 292 -25.52 -12.55 3.43
N GLN A 293 -25.39 -13.13 2.24
CA GLN A 293 -24.25 -13.96 1.86
C GLN A 293 -22.93 -13.17 1.89
N ILE A 294 -22.88 -11.99 1.28
CA ILE A 294 -21.69 -11.10 1.33
C ILE A 294 -21.33 -10.76 2.78
N LYS A 295 -22.31 -10.35 3.59
CA LYS A 295 -22.06 -10.01 5.00
C LYS A 295 -21.51 -11.21 5.78
N SER A 296 -22.09 -12.39 5.59
CA SER A 296 -21.62 -13.62 6.23
C SER A 296 -20.18 -13.97 5.81
N GLU A 297 -19.83 -13.77 4.55
CA GLU A 297 -18.47 -14.01 4.05
C GLU A 297 -17.44 -13.08 4.72
N LEU A 298 -17.76 -11.79 4.85
CA LEU A 298 -16.90 -10.83 5.54
C LEU A 298 -16.67 -11.22 7.01
N ILE A 299 -17.74 -11.64 7.71
CA ILE A 299 -17.67 -12.10 9.09
C ILE A 299 -16.83 -13.38 9.20
N LEU A 300 -17.09 -14.37 8.35
CA LEU A 300 -16.38 -15.65 8.35
C LEU A 300 -14.87 -15.47 8.13
N ARG A 301 -14.50 -14.58 7.21
CA ARG A 301 -13.11 -14.25 6.90
C ARG A 301 -12.47 -13.25 7.87
N LYS A 302 -13.22 -12.77 8.88
CA LYS A 302 -12.79 -11.78 9.87
C LYS A 302 -12.29 -10.46 9.24
N ILE A 303 -12.90 -10.07 8.12
CA ILE A 303 -12.62 -8.78 7.47
C ILE A 303 -13.35 -7.68 8.26
N PRO A 304 -12.66 -6.68 8.82
CA PRO A 304 -13.32 -5.53 9.43
C PRO A 304 -14.03 -4.70 8.36
N PHE A 305 -15.27 -4.30 8.60
CA PHE A 305 -16.01 -3.45 7.66
C PHE A 305 -16.92 -2.45 8.35
N PHE A 306 -17.16 -1.33 7.67
CA PHE A 306 -18.14 -0.31 8.06
C PHE A 306 -19.43 -0.48 7.26
N ILE A 307 -20.59 -0.39 7.90
CA ILE A 307 -21.87 -0.46 7.21
C ILE A 307 -22.31 0.94 6.78
N LEU A 308 -22.61 1.13 5.50
CA LEU A 308 -23.14 2.39 4.95
C LEU A 308 -24.66 2.32 4.79
N ARG A 309 -25.37 3.28 5.41
CA ARG A 309 -26.84 3.39 5.43
C ARG A 309 -27.29 4.82 5.13
N GLY A 310 -28.56 4.96 4.78
CA GLY A 310 -29.20 6.22 4.44
C GLY A 310 -28.99 6.61 2.98
N ASP A 311 -29.27 7.88 2.68
CA ASP A 311 -29.09 8.44 1.36
C ASP A 311 -27.61 8.59 0.97
N LEU A 312 -27.37 8.94 -0.30
CA LEU A 312 -26.03 9.09 -0.88
C LEU A 312 -25.15 10.07 -0.10
N ASN A 313 -25.69 11.21 0.33
CA ASN A 313 -24.93 12.24 1.04
C ASN A 313 -24.52 11.76 2.43
N THR A 314 -25.42 11.08 3.14
CA THR A 314 -25.13 10.49 4.45
C THR A 314 -24.02 9.45 4.35
N ARG A 315 -24.10 8.56 3.36
CA ARG A 315 -23.09 7.52 3.14
C ARG A 315 -21.72 8.11 2.78
N ILE A 316 -21.68 9.09 1.87
CA ILE A 316 -20.43 9.77 1.48
C ILE A 316 -19.81 10.51 2.67
N ASN A 317 -20.60 11.25 3.43
CA ASN A 317 -20.11 11.95 4.62
C ASN A 317 -19.55 10.98 5.66
N PHE A 318 -20.18 9.81 5.83
CA PHE A 318 -19.68 8.76 6.70
C PHE A 318 -18.31 8.24 6.23
N VAL A 319 -18.17 7.92 4.93
CA VAL A 319 -16.88 7.48 4.37
C VAL A 319 -15.80 8.53 4.60
N LYS A 320 -16.09 9.80 4.28
CA LYS A 320 -15.14 10.91 4.47
C LYS A 320 -14.72 11.08 5.94
N ASN A 321 -15.64 10.87 6.89
CA ASN A 321 -15.31 10.91 8.31
C ASN A 321 -14.30 9.82 8.71
N ILE A 322 -14.48 8.61 8.20
CA ILE A 322 -13.55 7.49 8.42
C ILE A 322 -12.20 7.80 7.76
N LEU A 323 -12.19 8.23 6.48
CA LEU A 323 -10.95 8.55 5.75
C LEU A 323 -10.14 9.63 6.47
N ASN A 324 -10.78 10.69 6.97
CA ASN A 324 -10.11 11.78 7.67
C ASN A 324 -9.44 11.36 8.99
N ARG A 325 -9.88 10.26 9.59
CA ARG A 325 -9.32 9.72 10.85
C ARG A 325 -8.40 8.53 10.63
N TYR A 326 -8.50 7.88 9.47
CA TYR A 326 -7.74 6.71 9.15
C TYR A 326 -6.32 7.09 8.74
N GLN A 327 -5.35 6.40 9.34
CA GLN A 327 -3.96 6.49 8.94
C GLN A 327 -3.49 5.08 8.59
N LYS A 328 -3.03 4.90 7.35
CA LYS A 328 -2.56 3.60 6.86
C LYS A 328 -1.43 3.05 7.75
N TYR A 329 -1.43 1.73 7.95
CA TYR A 329 -0.54 0.99 8.85
C TYR A 329 -0.74 1.25 10.36
N GLN A 330 -1.76 2.00 10.78
CA GLN A 330 -2.18 2.03 12.18
C GLN A 330 -3.22 0.95 12.50
N ASN A 331 -3.43 0.70 13.79
CA ASN A 331 -4.47 -0.21 14.23
C ASN A 331 -5.83 0.40 13.92
N LEU A 332 -6.68 -0.33 13.19
CA LEU A 332 -8.02 0.13 12.81
C LEU A 332 -8.88 0.48 14.05
N LEU A 333 -8.64 -0.15 15.19
CA LEU A 333 -9.37 0.14 16.43
C LEU A 333 -9.08 1.54 16.99
N ASP A 334 -7.95 2.15 16.64
CA ASP A 334 -7.58 3.49 17.11
C ASP A 334 -8.54 4.58 16.58
N LEU A 335 -9.29 4.27 15.51
CA LEU A 335 -10.39 5.11 15.02
C LEU A 335 -11.49 5.36 16.07
N PHE A 336 -11.62 4.47 17.07
CA PHE A 336 -12.68 4.50 18.07
C PHE A 336 -12.19 4.93 19.46
N SER A 337 -10.88 5.02 19.67
CA SER A 337 -10.25 5.23 20.99
C SER A 337 -10.41 6.64 21.56
N LEU A 338 -10.84 7.62 20.76
CA LEU A 338 -11.04 9.03 21.18
C LEU A 338 -12.32 9.27 22.04
N LYS A 339 -12.95 8.23 22.59
CA LYS A 339 -14.17 8.34 23.43
C LYS A 339 -13.99 7.82 24.86
N LEU A 340 -12.79 7.47 25.29
CA LEU A 340 -12.52 6.87 26.62
C LEU A 340 -11.68 7.76 27.55
N THR A 341 -11.82 9.08 27.44
CA THR A 341 -11.23 10.06 28.40
C THR A 341 -12.31 10.94 28.98
#